data_AF-A0A9X3MMF2-F1
#
_entry.id   AF-A0A9X3MMF2-F1
#
_cell.length_a   1.000
_cell.length_b   1.000
_cell.length_c   1.000
_cell.angle_alpha   90.00
_cell.angle_beta   90.00
_cell.angle_gamma   90.00
#
_symmetry.space_group_name_H-M   'P 1'
#
loop_
_entity.id
_entity.type
_entity.pdbx_description
1 polymer ?
#
loop_
_entity_poly.entity_id
_entity_poly.type
_entity_poly.pdbx_seq_one_letter_code
_entity_poly.pdbx_strand_id
1 'polypeptide(L)'
;MALAIAAVSVAACGDQAVQKSGARVDRAVTLTLEMPDQGDQLGIAFAAAVARRSNGSVQLKLGNGYSGALPANELRLVRALEAGRADVAYVPARAWSAAGLPEFRALLAPFVLTTDKAAQALASSKLGRDVLATLPHDVVGLALVPAQTRRVLADRPPLTPADFSRLRLRIVDDPQSAATFEALGAQAIQGLSARDVNRALEHDRLDAAESAPVHIAENSYWNQLRHLSGYGIFPKFESIAMSRRAWRRLSKAQQAAMREAAAETVRSARTGIPDQERSDLSVLCAAGVRIAVPSAQQLRALAQATQPALAALESNPAAARVLDAMRILPGAGPQPLAAPLPAACTPGGSEDQAARSAFPEGVYVAKVTAAQFRAAGAPVPYDEDTVFTTTFRRGRWTQTVTPTLPDQCADVPTPSHPACSGSYHVDGNRLTLVWEPPTPPPLPAPETMEFSYFDGVLRFEPADVTGAGERVILRQPWRKVR
;
A
#
# COMPACT_ATOMS: atom_id res chain seq x y z
N MET A 1 -31.15 -61.00 -54.09
CA MET A 1 -30.00 -60.68 -53.21
C MET A 1 -30.20 -59.24 -52.73
N ALA A 2 -30.90 -59.06 -51.61
CA ALA A 2 -31.22 -57.74 -51.05
C ALA A 2 -30.24 -57.45 -49.91
N LEU A 3 -29.47 -56.36 -50.04
CA LEU A 3 -28.49 -55.92 -49.04
C LEU A 3 -29.21 -55.09 -47.97
N ALA A 4 -29.19 -55.56 -46.73
CA ALA A 4 -29.63 -54.79 -45.57
C ALA A 4 -28.48 -53.85 -45.11
N ILE A 5 -28.76 -52.55 -45.04
CA ILE A 5 -27.85 -51.55 -44.45
C ILE A 5 -28.25 -51.36 -42.99
N ALA A 6 -27.38 -51.78 -42.07
CA ALA A 6 -27.52 -51.51 -40.65
C ALA A 6 -26.96 -50.11 -40.35
N ALA A 7 -27.82 -49.20 -39.89
CA ALA A 7 -27.43 -47.87 -39.40
C ALA A 7 -26.94 -47.97 -37.95
N VAL A 8 -25.67 -47.65 -37.70
CA VAL A 8 -25.12 -47.48 -36.36
C VAL A 8 -25.34 -46.03 -35.93
N SER A 9 -26.26 -45.83 -34.99
CA SER A 9 -26.48 -44.54 -34.32
C SER A 9 -25.41 -44.33 -33.24
N VAL A 10 -24.50 -43.38 -33.48
CA VAL A 10 -23.51 -42.92 -32.47
C VAL A 10 -24.17 -41.87 -31.59
N ALA A 11 -24.33 -42.19 -30.30
CA ALA A 11 -24.75 -41.26 -29.28
C ALA A 11 -23.61 -40.27 -28.98
N ALA A 12 -23.86 -38.97 -29.18
CA ALA A 12 -22.93 -37.90 -28.83
C ALA A 12 -22.94 -37.66 -27.30
N CYS A 13 -21.96 -38.21 -26.59
CA CYS A 13 -21.61 -37.80 -25.24
C CYS A 13 -20.43 -36.81 -25.30
N GLY A 14 -20.49 -35.79 -24.45
CA GLY A 14 -19.71 -34.56 -24.55
C GLY A 14 -18.19 -34.72 -24.51
N ASP A 15 -17.54 -33.83 -25.26
CA ASP A 15 -16.09 -33.69 -25.35
C ASP A 15 -15.45 -33.39 -23.99
N GLN A 16 -14.79 -34.41 -23.42
CA GLN A 16 -13.68 -34.22 -22.49
C GLN A 16 -12.41 -34.73 -23.17
N ALA A 17 -11.42 -33.84 -23.30
CA ALA A 17 -10.11 -34.21 -23.81
C ALA A 17 -9.37 -35.05 -22.76
N VAL A 18 -9.12 -36.32 -23.06
CA VAL A 18 -8.35 -37.24 -22.24
C VAL A 18 -6.89 -37.23 -22.73
N GLN A 19 -5.93 -36.92 -21.86
CA GLN A 19 -4.52 -37.16 -22.17
C GLN A 19 -4.19 -38.65 -22.08
N LYS A 20 -3.14 -39.09 -22.81
CA LYS A 20 -2.68 -40.49 -22.91
C LYS A 20 -2.32 -41.18 -21.57
N SER A 21 -2.42 -40.50 -20.43
CA SER A 21 -2.24 -41.04 -19.07
C SER A 21 -3.54 -41.35 -18.33
N GLY A 22 -4.72 -41.11 -18.91
CA GLY A 22 -6.02 -41.41 -18.26
C GLY A 22 -6.45 -40.43 -17.18
N ALA A 23 -5.68 -39.38 -16.91
CA ALA A 23 -6.07 -38.29 -16.02
C ALA A 23 -7.13 -37.39 -16.70
N ARG A 24 -8.28 -37.19 -16.05
CA ARG A 24 -9.24 -36.14 -16.45
C ARG A 24 -8.58 -34.78 -16.19
N VAL A 25 -8.31 -34.03 -17.26
CA VAL A 25 -7.84 -32.66 -17.17
C VAL A 25 -9.06 -31.75 -17.15
N ASP A 26 -9.25 -31.00 -16.06
CA ASP A 26 -10.30 -29.99 -16.02
C ASP A 26 -10.07 -28.95 -17.12
N ARG A 27 -11.14 -28.58 -17.84
CA ARG A 27 -11.06 -27.55 -18.88
C ARG A 27 -10.53 -26.26 -18.27
N ALA A 28 -9.52 -25.68 -18.91
CA ALA A 28 -8.96 -24.40 -18.48
C ALA A 28 -10.02 -23.29 -18.49
N VAL A 29 -10.11 -22.53 -17.40
CA VAL A 29 -11.01 -21.38 -17.26
C VAL A 29 -10.19 -20.12 -17.03
N THR A 30 -10.45 -19.09 -17.82
CA THR A 30 -9.96 -17.73 -17.57
C THR A 30 -11.08 -16.87 -17.03
N LEU A 31 -10.80 -16.16 -15.93
CA LEU A 31 -11.67 -15.19 -15.30
C LEU A 31 -10.94 -13.85 -15.17
N THR A 32 -11.70 -12.77 -15.04
CA THR A 32 -11.14 -11.45 -14.74
C THR A 32 -11.17 -11.17 -13.24
N LEU A 33 -10.05 -10.73 -12.67
CA LEU A 33 -9.93 -10.19 -11.32
C LEU A 33 -9.93 -8.66 -11.39
N GLU A 34 -11.00 -8.04 -10.91
CA GLU A 34 -11.11 -6.58 -10.80
C GLU A 34 -10.63 -6.12 -9.42
N MET A 35 -9.81 -5.07 -9.39
CA MET A 35 -9.26 -4.49 -8.17
C MET A 35 -9.33 -2.96 -8.25
N PRO A 36 -10.04 -2.26 -7.35
CA PRO A 36 -10.03 -0.80 -7.32
C PRO A 36 -8.62 -0.23 -7.13
N ASP A 37 -7.85 -0.86 -6.24
CA ASP A 37 -6.42 -0.63 -6.09
C ASP A 37 -5.64 -1.68 -6.89
N GLN A 38 -5.12 -1.28 -8.05
CA GLN A 38 -4.35 -2.15 -8.94
C GLN A 38 -2.94 -2.43 -8.42
N GLY A 39 -2.46 -1.66 -7.42
CA GLY A 39 -1.15 -1.81 -6.80
C GLY A 39 -1.13 -2.80 -5.63
N ASP A 40 -2.30 -3.26 -5.15
CA ASP A 40 -2.39 -4.12 -3.98
C ASP A 40 -1.71 -5.49 -4.22
N GLN A 41 -0.60 -5.71 -3.52
CA GLN A 41 0.25 -6.88 -3.68
C GLN A 41 -0.44 -8.18 -3.25
N LEU A 42 -1.37 -8.14 -2.30
CA LEU A 42 -2.10 -9.34 -1.86
C LEU A 42 -3.15 -9.74 -2.90
N GLY A 43 -3.79 -8.77 -3.56
CA GLY A 43 -4.66 -9.01 -4.70
C GLY A 43 -3.92 -9.62 -5.90
N ILE A 44 -2.74 -9.08 -6.24
CA ILE A 44 -1.86 -9.63 -7.29
C ILE A 44 -1.39 -11.04 -6.92
N ALA A 45 -0.95 -11.25 -5.68
CA ALA A 45 -0.52 -12.56 -5.19
C ALA A 45 -1.65 -13.59 -5.18
N PHE A 46 -2.90 -13.18 -4.94
CA PHE A 46 -4.07 -14.06 -5.05
C PHE A 46 -4.24 -14.61 -6.46
N ALA A 47 -4.10 -13.77 -7.50
CA ALA A 47 -4.16 -14.23 -8.89
C ALA A 47 -3.09 -15.29 -9.20
N ALA A 48 -1.85 -15.07 -8.75
CA ALA A 48 -0.77 -16.03 -8.90
C ALA A 48 -1.01 -17.33 -8.09
N ALA A 49 -1.55 -17.21 -6.87
CA ALA A 49 -1.87 -18.36 -6.03
C ALA A 49 -2.96 -19.23 -6.66
N VAL A 50 -3.98 -18.65 -7.30
CA VAL A 50 -5.01 -19.40 -8.02
C VAL A 50 -4.41 -20.22 -9.16
N ALA A 51 -3.54 -19.62 -9.98
CA ALA A 51 -2.87 -20.33 -11.06
C ALA A 51 -2.03 -21.50 -10.53
N ARG A 52 -1.26 -21.29 -9.46
CA ARG A 52 -0.45 -22.35 -8.84
C ARG A 52 -1.29 -23.47 -8.22
N ARG A 53 -2.31 -23.13 -7.41
CA ARG A 53 -3.16 -24.10 -6.71
C ARG A 53 -4.03 -24.92 -7.66
N SER A 54 -4.37 -24.36 -8.81
CA SER A 54 -5.17 -25.04 -9.85
C SER A 54 -4.32 -25.76 -10.91
N ASN A 55 -2.99 -25.80 -10.76
CA ASN A 55 -2.05 -26.28 -11.78
C ASN A 55 -2.29 -25.65 -13.16
N GLY A 56 -2.61 -24.36 -13.17
CA GLY A 56 -2.90 -23.56 -14.36
C GLY A 56 -4.29 -23.74 -14.95
N SER A 57 -5.13 -24.62 -14.41
CA SER A 57 -6.50 -24.85 -14.91
C SER A 57 -7.45 -23.67 -14.63
N VAL A 58 -7.11 -22.77 -13.71
CA VAL A 58 -7.77 -21.48 -13.53
C VAL A 58 -6.73 -20.36 -13.66
N GLN A 59 -7.03 -19.37 -14.50
CA GLN A 59 -6.20 -18.18 -14.67
C GLN A 59 -7.03 -16.94 -14.34
N LEU A 60 -6.50 -16.07 -13.47
CA LEU A 60 -7.06 -14.76 -13.20
C LEU A 60 -6.28 -13.70 -13.98
N LYS A 61 -6.95 -13.05 -14.93
CA LYS A 61 -6.39 -11.87 -15.61
C LYS A 61 -6.78 -10.63 -14.84
N LEU A 62 -5.82 -9.75 -14.56
CA LEU A 62 -6.11 -8.46 -13.93
C LEU A 62 -6.97 -7.62 -14.89
N GLY A 63 -8.14 -7.21 -14.41
CA GLY A 63 -9.05 -6.32 -15.11
C GLY A 63 -8.77 -4.87 -14.79
N ASN A 64 -9.19 -3.98 -15.68
CA ASN A 64 -9.07 -2.53 -15.53
C ASN A 64 -10.44 -1.81 -15.57
N GLY A 65 -11.54 -2.57 -15.55
CA GLY A 65 -12.89 -2.01 -15.69
C GLY A 65 -13.34 -1.20 -14.47
N TYR A 66 -12.72 -1.47 -13.31
CA TYR A 66 -13.04 -0.83 -12.04
C TYR A 66 -11.79 -0.28 -11.34
N SER A 67 -10.83 0.28 -12.07
CA SER A 67 -9.67 0.94 -11.45
C SER A 67 -10.06 2.26 -10.76
N GLY A 68 -9.43 2.54 -9.61
CA GLY A 68 -9.64 3.74 -8.80
C GLY A 68 -10.39 3.48 -7.49
N ALA A 69 -9.75 3.78 -6.36
CA ALA A 69 -10.24 3.53 -5.00
C ALA A 69 -11.29 4.55 -4.49
N LEU A 70 -12.17 5.02 -5.38
CA LEU A 70 -13.32 5.85 -5.00
C LEU A 70 -14.48 4.96 -4.54
N PRO A 71 -15.17 5.29 -3.43
CA PRO A 71 -16.28 4.47 -2.91
C PRO A 71 -17.38 4.20 -3.93
N ALA A 72 -17.71 5.19 -4.77
CA ALA A 72 -18.70 5.02 -5.82
C ALA A 72 -18.29 3.96 -6.86
N ASN A 73 -17.00 3.87 -7.19
CA ASN A 73 -16.48 2.83 -8.09
C ASN A 73 -16.44 1.45 -7.42
N GLU A 74 -16.04 1.40 -6.15
CA GLU A 74 -16.08 0.17 -5.34
C GLU A 74 -17.51 -0.39 -5.22
N LEU A 75 -18.50 0.48 -4.98
CA LEU A 75 -19.92 0.13 -4.99
C LEU A 75 -20.35 -0.39 -6.37
N ARG A 76 -19.91 0.26 -7.45
CA ARG A 76 -20.19 -0.18 -8.83
C ARG A 76 -19.64 -1.60 -9.08
N LEU A 77 -18.46 -1.93 -8.55
CA LEU A 77 -17.85 -3.24 -8.68
C LEU A 77 -18.62 -4.33 -7.92
N VAL A 78 -19.03 -4.09 -6.67
CA VAL A 78 -19.85 -5.07 -5.94
C VAL A 78 -21.21 -5.31 -6.60
N ARG A 79 -21.85 -4.26 -7.14
CA ARG A 79 -23.09 -4.39 -7.94
C ARG A 79 -22.85 -5.16 -9.25
N ALA A 80 -21.65 -5.07 -9.82
CA ALA A 80 -21.29 -5.84 -11.01
C ALA A 80 -21.05 -7.33 -10.71
N LEU A 81 -20.53 -7.66 -9.52
CA LEU A 81 -20.47 -9.06 -9.05
C LEU A 81 -21.87 -9.63 -8.85
N GLU A 82 -22.76 -8.90 -8.17
CA GLU A 82 -24.16 -9.29 -7.97
C GLU A 82 -24.87 -9.56 -9.31
N ALA A 83 -24.67 -8.68 -10.29
CA ALA A 83 -25.24 -8.84 -11.63
C ALA A 83 -24.53 -9.89 -12.51
N GLY A 84 -23.46 -10.54 -12.03
CA GLY A 84 -22.65 -11.48 -12.81
C GLY A 84 -21.96 -10.87 -14.04
N ARG A 85 -21.70 -9.56 -14.01
CA ARG A 85 -20.95 -8.80 -15.02
C ARG A 85 -19.45 -8.76 -14.74
N ALA A 86 -19.06 -8.81 -13.46
CA ALA A 86 -17.67 -9.04 -13.04
C ALA A 86 -17.51 -10.51 -12.59
N ASP A 87 -16.37 -11.12 -12.92
CA ASP A 87 -16.10 -12.50 -12.51
C ASP A 87 -15.64 -12.52 -11.04
N VAL A 88 -14.47 -11.97 -10.74
CA VAL A 88 -13.84 -11.97 -9.40
C VAL A 88 -13.47 -10.55 -9.01
N ALA A 89 -13.58 -10.21 -7.73
CA ALA A 89 -13.09 -8.95 -7.19
C ALA A 89 -12.22 -9.17 -5.95
N TYR A 90 -11.17 -8.34 -5.85
CA TYR A 90 -10.50 -8.00 -4.60
C TYR A 90 -10.90 -6.57 -4.28
N VAL A 91 -11.82 -6.38 -3.34
CA VAL A 91 -12.53 -5.11 -3.12
C VAL A 91 -12.67 -4.79 -1.63
N PRO A 92 -12.55 -3.52 -1.21
CA PRO A 92 -12.65 -3.15 0.19
C PRO A 92 -13.98 -3.58 0.81
N ALA A 93 -13.93 -4.09 2.05
CA ALA A 93 -15.11 -4.52 2.79
C ALA A 93 -16.17 -3.41 2.95
N ARG A 94 -15.74 -2.13 2.98
CA ARG A 94 -16.64 -0.96 3.01
C ARG A 94 -17.57 -0.88 1.80
N ALA A 95 -17.20 -1.47 0.65
CA ALA A 95 -18.05 -1.48 -0.53
C ALA A 95 -19.36 -2.25 -0.26
N TRP A 96 -19.29 -3.31 0.55
CA TRP A 96 -20.45 -4.07 0.99
C TRP A 96 -21.29 -3.31 2.03
N SER A 97 -20.65 -2.56 2.94
CA SER A 97 -21.34 -1.60 3.83
C SER A 97 -22.13 -0.57 3.01
N ALA A 98 -21.50 0.02 1.98
CA ALA A 98 -22.13 0.96 1.06
C ALA A 98 -23.24 0.31 0.21
N ALA A 99 -23.15 -1.01 -0.05
CA ALA A 99 -24.20 -1.78 -0.70
C ALA A 99 -25.40 -2.09 0.21
N GLY A 100 -25.32 -1.73 1.50
CA GLY A 100 -26.39 -1.88 2.48
C GLY A 100 -26.27 -3.10 3.38
N LEU A 101 -25.10 -3.74 3.48
CA LEU A 101 -24.87 -4.91 4.33
C LEU A 101 -24.38 -4.47 5.74
N PRO A 102 -25.25 -4.49 6.78
CA PRO A 102 -24.90 -3.99 8.11
C PRO A 102 -23.79 -4.81 8.79
N GLU A 103 -23.65 -6.09 8.49
CA GLU A 103 -22.60 -6.96 9.01
C GLU A 103 -21.20 -6.47 8.61
N PHE A 104 -21.06 -5.94 7.39
CA PHE A 104 -19.81 -5.34 6.92
C PHE A 104 -19.56 -3.97 7.54
N ARG A 105 -20.61 -3.21 7.83
CA ARG A 105 -20.48 -1.92 8.54
C ARG A 105 -19.94 -2.11 9.95
N ALA A 106 -20.31 -3.19 10.63
CA ALA A 106 -19.80 -3.51 11.97
C ALA A 106 -18.27 -3.71 11.99
N LEU A 107 -17.63 -4.06 10.87
CA LEU A 107 -16.17 -4.18 10.79
C LEU A 107 -15.44 -2.84 10.98
N LEU A 108 -16.14 -1.71 10.80
CA LEU A 108 -15.64 -0.35 11.05
C LEU A 108 -15.97 0.16 12.46
N ALA A 109 -16.45 -0.72 13.37
CA ALA A 109 -16.76 -0.33 14.73
C ALA A 109 -15.54 0.23 15.47
N PRO A 110 -15.58 1.49 15.95
CA PRO A 110 -14.43 2.13 16.54
C PRO A 110 -14.03 1.49 17.87
N PHE A 111 -12.72 1.35 18.07
CA PHE A 111 -12.10 0.84 19.30
C PHE A 111 -12.48 -0.61 19.69
N VAL A 112 -13.12 -1.37 18.80
CA VAL A 112 -13.46 -2.78 19.03
C VAL A 112 -12.34 -3.70 18.56
N LEU A 113 -11.77 -3.47 17.38
CA LEU A 113 -10.55 -4.12 16.93
C LEU A 113 -9.55 -3.01 16.55
N THR A 114 -8.48 -2.84 17.32
CA THR A 114 -7.52 -1.73 17.10
C THR A 114 -6.11 -2.21 16.76
N THR A 115 -5.95 -3.51 16.50
CA THR A 115 -4.66 -4.11 16.20
C THR A 115 -4.77 -5.04 15.00
N ASP A 116 -3.70 -5.13 14.22
CA ASP A 116 -3.61 -6.04 13.09
C ASP A 116 -3.75 -7.51 13.52
N LYS A 117 -3.30 -7.84 14.74
CA LYS A 117 -3.50 -9.16 15.35
C LYS A 117 -4.99 -9.49 15.55
N ALA A 118 -5.78 -8.54 16.05
CA ALA A 118 -7.22 -8.72 16.25
C ALA A 118 -7.97 -8.79 14.91
N ALA A 119 -7.56 -7.96 13.94
CA ALA A 119 -8.07 -8.02 12.58
C ALA A 119 -7.80 -9.39 11.93
N GLN A 120 -6.58 -9.92 12.09
CA GLN A 120 -6.23 -11.25 11.63
C GLN A 120 -7.03 -12.36 12.31
N ALA A 121 -7.27 -12.24 13.63
CA ALA A 121 -8.09 -13.19 14.37
C ALA A 121 -9.50 -13.24 13.78
N LEU A 122 -10.10 -12.09 13.47
CA LEU A 122 -11.40 -12.03 12.78
C LEU A 122 -11.35 -12.71 11.41
N ALA A 123 -10.40 -12.31 10.55
CA ALA A 123 -10.29 -12.83 9.18
C ALA A 123 -10.15 -14.36 9.13
N SER A 124 -9.51 -14.95 10.14
CA SER A 124 -9.27 -16.40 10.24
C SER A 124 -10.40 -17.15 10.96
N SER A 125 -11.32 -16.43 11.61
CA SER A 125 -12.34 -17.01 12.50
C SER A 125 -13.59 -17.51 11.75
N LYS A 126 -14.47 -18.19 12.49
CA LYS A 126 -15.83 -18.48 12.02
C LYS A 126 -16.62 -17.19 11.73
N LEU A 127 -16.43 -16.14 12.54
CA LEU A 127 -17.10 -14.86 12.35
C LEU A 127 -16.79 -14.25 10.97
N GLY A 128 -15.52 -14.25 10.54
CA GLY A 128 -15.16 -13.76 9.20
C GLY A 128 -15.87 -14.53 8.08
N ARG A 129 -16.05 -15.84 8.22
CA ARG A 129 -16.83 -16.66 7.28
C ARG A 129 -18.32 -16.37 7.35
N ASP A 130 -18.86 -16.15 8.55
CA ASP A 130 -20.27 -15.82 8.75
C ASP A 130 -20.61 -14.45 8.13
N VAL A 131 -19.72 -13.46 8.26
CA VAL A 131 -19.86 -12.15 7.59
C VAL A 131 -19.87 -12.33 6.07
N LEU A 132 -18.93 -13.09 5.50
CA LEU A 132 -18.93 -13.37 4.05
C LEU A 132 -20.16 -14.15 3.58
N ALA A 133 -20.77 -14.96 4.44
CA ALA A 133 -21.98 -15.70 4.12
C ALA A 133 -23.23 -14.81 4.03
N THR A 134 -23.15 -13.56 4.52
CA THR A 134 -24.23 -12.56 4.39
C THR A 134 -24.27 -11.87 3.03
N LEU A 135 -23.22 -12.07 2.20
CA LEU A 135 -23.19 -11.57 0.83
C LEU A 135 -24.42 -12.07 0.04
N PRO A 136 -24.91 -11.28 -0.94
CA PRO A 136 -26.06 -11.67 -1.76
C PRO A 136 -25.88 -13.06 -2.37
N HIS A 137 -26.99 -13.77 -2.57
CA HIS A 137 -26.95 -15.14 -3.08
C HIS A 137 -26.25 -15.28 -4.45
N ASP A 138 -26.25 -14.23 -5.27
CA ASP A 138 -25.51 -14.15 -6.53
C ASP A 138 -24.01 -13.86 -6.39
N VAL A 139 -23.51 -13.80 -5.16
CA VAL A 139 -22.09 -13.62 -4.84
C VAL A 139 -21.62 -14.81 -3.99
N VAL A 140 -20.35 -15.18 -4.17
CA VAL A 140 -19.64 -16.16 -3.35
C VAL A 140 -18.47 -15.45 -2.68
N GLY A 141 -18.54 -15.28 -1.36
CA GLY A 141 -17.42 -14.82 -0.55
C GLY A 141 -16.37 -15.92 -0.37
N LEU A 142 -15.11 -15.59 -0.59
CA LEU A 142 -13.96 -16.51 -0.47
C LEU A 142 -13.11 -16.21 0.76
N ALA A 143 -12.82 -14.93 1.02
CA ALA A 143 -12.05 -14.50 2.19
C ALA A 143 -12.27 -13.02 2.55
N LEU A 144 -12.11 -12.71 3.84
CA LEU A 144 -11.78 -11.38 4.31
C LEU A 144 -10.27 -11.37 4.52
N VAL A 145 -9.59 -10.40 3.91
CA VAL A 145 -8.15 -10.23 4.01
C VAL A 145 -7.92 -8.99 4.87
N PRO A 146 -7.30 -9.11 6.05
CA PRO A 146 -6.99 -7.94 6.86
C PRO A 146 -5.96 -7.07 6.11
N ALA A 147 -5.96 -5.78 6.41
CA ALA A 147 -4.93 -4.83 6.06
C ALA A 147 -4.57 -4.04 7.33
N GLN A 148 -3.55 -3.18 7.23
CA GLN A 148 -3.12 -2.33 8.35
C GLN A 148 -4.29 -1.55 8.95
N THR A 149 -4.30 -1.50 10.29
CA THR A 149 -5.28 -0.74 11.05
C THR A 149 -5.16 0.75 10.76
N ARG A 150 -6.29 1.43 10.68
CA ARG A 150 -6.30 2.85 10.33
C ARG A 150 -6.09 3.73 11.56
N ARG A 151 -5.32 4.79 11.36
CA ARG A 151 -4.79 5.69 12.38
C ARG A 151 -5.06 7.14 11.97
N VAL A 152 -5.00 8.03 12.94
CA VAL A 152 -5.17 9.47 12.71
C VAL A 152 -3.80 10.11 12.62
N LEU A 153 -3.54 10.83 11.54
CA LEU A 153 -2.43 11.74 11.41
C LEU A 153 -2.96 13.17 11.55
N ALA A 154 -2.35 13.98 12.41
CA ALA A 154 -2.75 15.35 12.68
C ALA A 154 -1.54 16.25 12.92
N ASP A 155 -1.75 17.56 12.93
CA ASP A 155 -0.70 18.54 13.25
C ASP A 155 -0.41 18.64 14.76
N ARG A 156 -1.34 18.18 15.61
CA ARG A 156 -1.13 18.05 17.06
C ARG A 156 -1.37 16.61 17.52
N PRO A 157 -0.76 16.15 18.63
CA PRO A 157 -0.97 14.80 19.16
C PRO A 157 -2.46 14.50 19.41
N PRO A 158 -3.08 13.51 18.74
CA PRO A 158 -4.47 13.16 18.98
C PRO A 158 -4.58 12.21 20.19
N LEU A 159 -4.47 12.72 21.42
CA LEU A 159 -4.37 11.88 22.63
C LEU A 159 -5.67 11.83 23.44
N THR A 160 -6.55 12.80 23.30
CA THR A 160 -7.80 12.94 24.05
C THR A 160 -8.94 13.36 23.11
N PRO A 161 -10.22 13.18 23.49
CA PRO A 161 -11.34 13.70 22.70
C PRO A 161 -11.25 15.20 22.42
N ALA A 162 -10.70 15.99 23.35
CA ALA A 162 -10.53 17.43 23.15
C ALA A 162 -9.60 17.78 21.97
N ASP A 163 -8.64 16.90 21.66
CA ASP A 163 -7.72 17.10 20.52
C ASP A 163 -8.42 16.98 19.17
N PHE A 164 -9.58 16.34 19.11
CA PHE A 164 -10.40 16.19 17.91
C PHE A 164 -11.38 17.34 17.69
N SER A 165 -11.58 18.19 18.70
CA SER A 165 -12.60 19.25 18.66
C SER A 165 -12.40 20.16 17.45
N ARG A 166 -13.40 20.18 16.56
CA ARG A 166 -13.47 20.99 15.34
C ARG A 166 -12.35 20.71 14.31
N LEU A 167 -11.59 19.63 14.45
CA LEU A 167 -10.63 19.24 13.41
C LEU A 167 -11.39 18.89 12.13
N ARG A 168 -11.02 19.50 11.00
CA ARG A 168 -11.48 19.09 9.68
C ARG A 168 -10.68 17.86 9.29
N LEU A 169 -11.26 16.70 9.58
CA LEU A 169 -10.57 15.43 9.50
C LEU A 169 -11.05 14.68 8.27
N ARG A 170 -10.16 14.46 7.30
CA ARG A 170 -10.48 13.60 6.15
C ARG A 170 -10.61 12.16 6.63
N ILE A 171 -11.73 11.54 6.32
CA ILE A 171 -12.02 10.15 6.72
C ILE A 171 -12.10 9.22 5.52
N VAL A 172 -12.11 7.91 5.78
CA VAL A 172 -12.71 6.96 4.85
C VAL A 172 -14.21 7.26 4.70
N ASP A 173 -14.68 7.38 3.45
CA ASP A 173 -16.09 7.61 3.13
C ASP A 173 -16.95 6.39 3.52
N ASP A 174 -17.44 6.39 4.75
CA ASP A 174 -18.41 5.44 5.28
C ASP A 174 -19.18 6.12 6.43
N PRO A 175 -20.51 5.94 6.53
CA PRO A 175 -21.30 6.55 7.60
C PRO A 175 -20.83 6.19 9.02
N GLN A 176 -20.30 4.98 9.23
CA GLN A 176 -19.76 4.57 10.53
C GLN A 176 -18.49 5.32 10.90
N SER A 177 -17.63 5.56 9.91
CA SER A 177 -16.42 6.36 10.08
C SER A 177 -16.77 7.81 10.40
N ALA A 178 -17.73 8.39 9.68
CA ALA A 178 -18.24 9.74 9.97
C ALA A 178 -18.77 9.86 11.40
N ALA A 179 -19.67 8.96 11.80
CA ALA A 179 -20.23 8.92 13.14
C ALA A 179 -19.13 8.78 14.22
N THR A 180 -18.08 8.01 13.95
CA THR A 180 -16.94 7.84 14.86
C THR A 180 -16.23 9.15 15.13
N PHE A 181 -15.85 9.86 14.06
CA PHE A 181 -15.05 11.09 14.20
C PHE A 181 -15.90 12.29 14.65
N GLU A 182 -17.16 12.34 14.26
CA GLU A 182 -18.12 13.33 14.77
C GLU A 182 -18.38 13.14 16.27
N ALA A 183 -18.47 11.89 16.75
CA ALA A 183 -18.59 11.61 18.19
C ALA A 183 -17.33 12.01 18.98
N LEU A 184 -16.16 12.00 18.35
CA LEU A 184 -14.92 12.57 18.91
C LEU A 184 -14.90 14.12 18.86
N GLY A 185 -15.85 14.75 18.17
CA GLY A 185 -15.96 16.20 18.03
C GLY A 185 -15.29 16.80 16.80
N ALA A 186 -14.79 15.98 15.88
CA ALA A 186 -14.22 16.41 14.62
C ALA A 186 -15.29 16.73 13.58
N GLN A 187 -14.96 17.57 12.60
CA GLN A 187 -15.73 17.73 11.37
C GLN A 187 -15.24 16.70 10.35
N ALA A 188 -16.03 15.63 10.16
CA ALA A 188 -15.70 14.57 9.20
C ALA A 188 -15.81 15.08 7.74
N ILE A 189 -14.70 15.05 7.01
CA ILE A 189 -14.64 15.42 5.59
C ILE A 189 -14.65 14.16 4.72
N GLN A 190 -15.72 14.02 3.94
CA GLN A 190 -15.95 12.91 2.99
C GLN A 190 -15.83 13.39 1.54
N GLY A 191 -15.74 12.44 0.60
CA GLY A 191 -15.73 12.70 -0.84
C GLY A 191 -14.40 13.25 -1.35
N LEU A 192 -13.35 13.19 -0.54
CA LEU A 192 -12.01 13.63 -0.91
C LEU A 192 -11.10 12.43 -1.21
N SER A 193 -10.65 12.36 -2.46
CA SER A 193 -9.75 11.29 -2.90
C SER A 193 -8.37 11.42 -2.25
N ALA A 194 -7.63 10.32 -2.13
CA ALA A 194 -6.29 10.34 -1.55
C ALA A 194 -5.34 11.34 -2.27
N ARG A 195 -5.54 11.55 -3.58
CA ARG A 195 -4.75 12.46 -4.43
C ARG A 195 -4.98 13.93 -4.11
N ASP A 196 -6.12 14.27 -3.52
CA ASP A 196 -6.50 15.65 -3.24
C ASP A 196 -6.19 16.07 -1.80
N VAL A 197 -5.79 15.11 -0.94
CA VAL A 197 -5.54 15.36 0.49
C VAL A 197 -4.38 16.34 0.70
N ASN A 198 -3.22 16.15 0.04
CA ASN A 198 -2.10 17.09 0.21
C ASN A 198 -2.46 18.51 -0.20
N ARG A 199 -3.10 18.68 -1.36
CA ARG A 199 -3.57 19.99 -1.81
C ARG A 199 -4.56 20.62 -0.81
N ALA A 200 -5.43 19.81 -0.22
CA ALA A 200 -6.37 20.28 0.79
C ALA A 200 -5.66 20.66 2.10
N LEU A 201 -4.60 19.94 2.49
CA LEU A 201 -3.74 20.30 3.63
C LEU A 201 -2.95 21.58 3.35
N GLU A 202 -2.33 21.72 2.18
CA GLU A 202 -1.56 22.90 1.75
C GLU A 202 -2.38 24.20 1.73
N HIS A 203 -3.68 24.10 1.47
CA HIS A 203 -4.60 25.23 1.44
C HIS A 203 -5.41 25.38 2.75
N ASP A 204 -4.93 24.78 3.84
CA ASP A 204 -5.56 24.83 5.16
C ASP A 204 -7.04 24.46 5.12
N ARG A 205 -7.45 23.45 4.33
CA ARG A 205 -8.83 22.92 4.27
C ARG A 205 -9.02 21.67 5.13
N LEU A 206 -7.93 21.06 5.57
CA LEU A 206 -7.88 19.90 6.45
C LEU A 206 -6.89 20.15 7.58
N ASP A 207 -7.19 19.58 8.75
CA ASP A 207 -6.31 19.63 9.94
C ASP A 207 -5.77 18.24 10.31
N ALA A 208 -6.39 17.19 9.77
CA ALA A 208 -6.04 15.81 10.02
C ALA A 208 -6.51 14.90 8.88
N ALA A 209 -5.90 13.72 8.79
CA ALA A 209 -6.32 12.66 7.90
C ALA A 209 -6.29 11.32 8.63
N GLU A 210 -7.33 10.51 8.41
CA GLU A 210 -7.37 9.12 8.84
C GLU A 210 -6.97 8.20 7.67
N SER A 211 -5.98 7.34 7.93
CA SER A 211 -5.48 6.35 6.97
C SER A 211 -4.60 5.28 7.63
N ALA A 212 -4.28 4.22 6.90
CA ALA A 212 -3.30 3.25 7.37
C ALA A 212 -1.86 3.74 7.09
N PRO A 213 -0.85 3.37 7.90
CA PRO A 213 0.53 3.83 7.75
C PRO A 213 1.11 3.73 6.34
N VAL A 214 0.89 2.62 5.62
CA VAL A 214 1.34 2.43 4.24
C VAL A 214 0.81 3.53 3.31
N HIS A 215 -0.47 3.89 3.44
CA HIS A 215 -1.10 4.92 2.60
C HIS A 215 -0.63 6.32 2.99
N ILE A 216 -0.34 6.54 4.28
CA ILE A 216 0.27 7.80 4.73
C ILE A 216 1.65 7.95 4.11
N ALA A 217 2.44 6.86 4.12
CA ALA A 217 3.78 6.75 3.54
C ALA A 217 3.78 6.98 2.02
N GLU A 218 2.85 6.36 1.28
CA GLU A 218 2.76 6.49 -0.17
C GLU A 218 2.30 7.87 -0.65
N ASN A 219 1.47 8.55 0.15
CA ASN A 219 0.88 9.84 -0.23
C ASN A 219 1.59 11.06 0.41
N SER A 220 2.66 10.89 1.17
CA SER A 220 3.43 12.02 1.73
C SER A 220 2.64 12.98 2.62
N TYR A 221 1.65 12.50 3.36
CA TYR A 221 0.83 13.36 4.24
C TYR A 221 1.65 13.99 5.38
N TRP A 222 2.86 13.48 5.67
CA TRP A 222 3.75 14.04 6.67
C TRP A 222 4.31 15.41 6.30
N ASN A 223 4.17 15.88 5.06
CA ASN A 223 4.60 17.22 4.68
C ASN A 223 3.87 18.29 5.49
N GLN A 224 2.63 18.02 5.91
CA GLN A 224 1.76 18.97 6.62
C GLN A 224 1.35 18.46 8.02
N LEU A 225 1.33 17.15 8.26
CA LEU A 225 0.86 16.59 9.53
C LEU A 225 1.96 15.80 10.24
N ARG A 226 2.24 16.09 11.51
CA ARG A 226 3.44 15.56 12.20
C ARG A 226 3.18 14.54 13.31
N HIS A 227 1.93 14.27 13.68
CA HIS A 227 1.61 13.39 14.80
C HIS A 227 0.67 12.28 14.39
N LEU A 228 1.17 11.04 14.41
CA LEU A 228 0.39 9.83 14.15
C LEU A 228 -0.12 9.24 15.46
N SER A 229 -1.39 8.84 15.50
CA SER A 229 -1.95 8.15 16.65
C SER A 229 -1.23 6.82 16.89
N GLY A 230 -0.66 6.68 18.08
CA GLY A 230 -0.07 5.45 18.60
C GLY A 230 -1.13 4.44 19.02
N TYR A 231 -2.29 4.43 18.37
CA TYR A 231 -3.42 3.52 18.55
C TYR A 231 -4.21 3.48 17.24
N GLY A 232 -4.83 2.35 16.96
CA GLY A 232 -5.75 2.20 15.82
C GLY A 232 -7.19 2.58 16.19
N ILE A 233 -7.99 2.96 15.20
CA ILE A 233 -9.43 3.26 15.38
C ILE A 233 -10.28 2.04 15.00
N PHE A 234 -10.08 1.53 13.78
CA PHE A 234 -10.70 0.32 13.25
C PHE A 234 -9.82 -0.29 12.15
N PRO A 235 -9.93 -1.60 11.87
CA PRO A 235 -9.11 -2.25 10.86
C PRO A 235 -9.62 -1.95 9.45
N LYS A 236 -8.73 -2.07 8.46
CA LYS A 236 -9.15 -2.19 7.06
C LYS A 236 -9.27 -3.68 6.73
N PHE A 237 -10.35 -4.06 6.03
CA PHE A 237 -10.46 -5.38 5.40
C PHE A 237 -10.68 -5.21 3.91
N GLU A 238 -9.99 -6.04 3.15
CA GLU A 238 -10.30 -6.36 1.76
C GLU A 238 -11.17 -7.62 1.75
N SER A 239 -11.93 -7.82 0.67
CA SER A 239 -12.74 -9.01 0.47
C SER A 239 -12.41 -9.63 -0.88
N ILE A 240 -12.28 -10.95 -0.89
CA ILE A 240 -12.20 -11.74 -2.11
C ILE A 240 -13.59 -12.33 -2.35
N ALA A 241 -14.23 -11.90 -3.44
CA ALA A 241 -15.57 -12.35 -3.80
C ALA A 241 -15.64 -12.66 -5.31
N MET A 242 -16.54 -13.56 -5.68
CA MET A 242 -16.79 -13.93 -7.07
C MET A 242 -18.28 -13.98 -7.36
N SER A 243 -18.70 -13.60 -8.56
CA SER A 243 -20.09 -13.79 -8.97
C SER A 243 -20.46 -15.28 -9.00
N ARG A 244 -21.69 -15.60 -8.63
CA ARG A 244 -22.22 -16.96 -8.64
C ARG A 244 -22.18 -17.54 -10.05
N ARG A 245 -22.36 -16.69 -11.08
CA ARG A 245 -22.21 -17.06 -12.49
C ARG A 245 -20.80 -17.58 -12.80
N ALA A 246 -19.76 -16.87 -12.38
CA ALA A 246 -18.37 -17.31 -12.54
C ALA A 246 -18.07 -18.56 -11.69
N TRP A 247 -18.56 -18.62 -10.45
CA TRP A 247 -18.40 -19.79 -9.57
C TRP A 247 -18.95 -21.09 -10.19
N ARG A 248 -20.13 -21.03 -10.83
CA ARG A 248 -20.76 -22.20 -11.48
C ARG A 248 -20.02 -22.68 -12.74
N ARG A 249 -19.12 -21.87 -13.33
CA ARG A 249 -18.28 -22.27 -14.47
C ARG A 249 -17.10 -23.15 -14.06
N LEU A 250 -16.77 -23.20 -12.77
CA LEU A 250 -15.63 -23.94 -12.23
C LEU A 250 -16.03 -25.36 -11.81
N SER A 251 -15.13 -26.32 -12.04
CA SER A 251 -15.21 -27.66 -11.45
C SER A 251 -15.10 -27.61 -9.92
N LYS A 252 -15.41 -28.71 -9.22
CA LYS A 252 -15.21 -28.79 -7.76
C LYS A 252 -13.73 -28.63 -7.36
N ALA A 253 -12.80 -29.15 -8.17
CA ALA A 253 -11.37 -29.01 -7.90
C ALA A 253 -10.89 -27.57 -8.13
N GLN A 254 -11.37 -26.91 -9.19
CA GLN A 254 -11.10 -25.49 -9.45
C GLN A 254 -11.69 -24.58 -8.35
N GLN A 255 -12.89 -24.89 -7.88
CA GLN A 255 -13.52 -24.22 -6.74
C GLN A 255 -12.71 -24.38 -5.45
N ALA A 256 -12.17 -25.58 -5.19
CA ALA A 256 -11.27 -25.82 -4.07
C ALA A 256 -9.99 -24.99 -4.19
N ALA A 257 -9.37 -24.97 -5.37
CA ALA A 257 -8.17 -24.15 -5.64
C ALA A 257 -8.41 -22.65 -5.39
N MET A 258 -9.57 -22.11 -5.79
CA MET A 258 -9.96 -20.72 -5.49
C MET A 258 -10.03 -20.45 -3.98
N ARG A 259 -10.63 -21.37 -3.20
CA ARG A 259 -10.73 -21.25 -1.74
C ARG A 259 -9.38 -21.38 -1.05
N GLU A 260 -8.55 -22.31 -1.50
CA GLU A 260 -7.20 -22.52 -0.98
C GLU A 260 -6.30 -21.31 -1.25
N ALA A 261 -6.38 -20.73 -2.44
CA ALA A 261 -5.68 -19.51 -2.81
C ALA A 261 -6.14 -18.32 -1.95
N ALA A 262 -7.46 -18.14 -1.75
CA ALA A 262 -7.98 -17.08 -0.88
C ALA A 262 -7.53 -17.27 0.58
N ALA A 263 -7.55 -18.50 1.09
CA ALA A 263 -7.03 -18.82 2.42
C ALA A 263 -5.52 -18.60 2.53
N GLU A 264 -4.77 -18.81 1.45
CA GLU A 264 -3.35 -18.48 1.37
C GLU A 264 -3.11 -16.97 1.47
N THR A 265 -3.89 -16.15 0.76
CA THR A 265 -3.81 -14.69 0.84
C THR A 265 -4.01 -14.20 2.29
N VAL A 266 -4.98 -14.75 3.02
CA VAL A 266 -5.19 -14.44 4.45
C VAL A 266 -4.00 -14.85 5.33
N ARG A 267 -3.32 -15.97 5.01
CA ARG A 267 -2.12 -16.39 5.73
C ARG A 267 -0.92 -15.48 5.43
N SER A 268 -0.76 -15.06 4.17
CA SER A 268 0.30 -14.12 3.78
C SER A 268 0.13 -12.76 4.45
N ALA A 269 -1.11 -12.28 4.55
CA ALA A 269 -1.46 -11.06 5.29
C ALA A 269 -1.02 -11.13 6.76
N ARG A 270 -1.22 -12.28 7.43
CA ARG A 270 -0.84 -12.49 8.85
C ARG A 270 0.61 -12.15 9.15
N THR A 271 1.51 -12.53 8.24
CA THR A 271 2.95 -12.34 8.43
C THR A 271 3.43 -11.04 7.82
N GLY A 272 2.91 -10.66 6.65
CA GLY A 272 3.37 -9.48 5.92
C GLY A 272 2.94 -8.16 6.56
N ILE A 273 1.72 -8.06 7.09
CA ILE A 273 1.18 -6.79 7.60
C ILE A 273 1.97 -6.24 8.79
N PRO A 274 2.29 -7.02 9.84
CA PRO A 274 3.06 -6.48 10.97
C PRO A 274 4.47 -6.01 10.57
N ASP A 275 5.11 -6.71 9.64
CA ASP A 275 6.44 -6.32 9.15
C ASP A 275 6.37 -5.08 8.27
N GLN A 276 5.34 -4.98 7.42
CA GLN A 276 5.08 -3.78 6.62
C GLN A 276 4.75 -2.59 7.52
N GLU A 277 3.89 -2.74 8.54
CA GLU A 277 3.57 -1.65 9.48
C GLU A 277 4.84 -1.15 10.18
N ARG A 278 5.72 -2.04 10.61
CA ARG A 278 7.01 -1.66 11.21
C ARG A 278 7.89 -0.86 10.24
N SER A 279 7.93 -1.27 8.97
CA SER A 279 8.66 -0.56 7.91
C SER A 279 8.06 0.82 7.66
N ASP A 280 6.74 0.92 7.49
CA ASP A 280 6.05 2.17 7.20
C ASP A 280 6.18 3.16 8.35
N LEU A 281 6.02 2.70 9.60
CA LEU A 281 6.24 3.54 10.78
C LEU A 281 7.69 4.05 10.84
N SER A 282 8.67 3.23 10.44
CA SER A 282 10.06 3.66 10.39
C SER A 282 10.27 4.75 9.33
N VAL A 283 9.65 4.62 8.15
CA VAL A 283 9.65 5.64 7.09
C VAL A 283 9.01 6.93 7.59
N LEU A 284 7.83 6.85 8.18
CA LEU A 284 7.11 8.01 8.70
C LEU A 284 7.93 8.75 9.76
N CYS A 285 8.56 8.03 10.69
CA CYS A 285 9.37 8.67 11.72
C CYS A 285 10.69 9.24 11.19
N ALA A 286 11.32 8.59 10.21
CA ALA A 286 12.46 9.18 9.51
C ALA A 286 12.07 10.47 8.76
N ALA A 287 10.81 10.58 8.32
CA ALA A 287 10.24 11.78 7.74
C ALA A 287 9.76 12.82 8.78
N GLY A 288 10.05 12.62 10.06
CA GLY A 288 9.76 13.56 11.15
C GLY A 288 8.39 13.39 11.80
N VAL A 289 7.62 12.34 11.47
CA VAL A 289 6.37 12.02 12.16
C VAL A 289 6.65 11.46 13.55
N ARG A 290 5.94 11.96 14.57
CA ARG A 290 5.98 11.45 15.93
C ARG A 290 4.79 10.55 16.21
N ILE A 291 5.03 9.43 16.91
CA ILE A 291 3.96 8.53 17.34
C ILE A 291 3.43 9.01 18.70
N ALA A 292 2.18 9.47 18.71
CA ALA A 292 1.47 9.91 19.90
C ALA A 292 0.89 8.71 20.66
N VAL A 293 1.64 8.14 21.60
CA VAL A 293 1.20 6.99 22.41
C VAL A 293 0.33 7.47 23.58
N PRO A 294 -0.93 7.01 23.70
CA PRO A 294 -1.82 7.43 24.77
C PRO A 294 -1.55 6.65 26.05
N SER A 295 -1.76 7.29 27.19
CA SER A 295 -1.95 6.59 28.47
C SER A 295 -3.22 5.74 28.42
N ALA A 296 -3.33 4.76 29.32
CA ALA A 296 -4.53 3.93 29.42
C ALA A 296 -5.80 4.76 29.70
N GLN A 297 -5.69 5.86 30.45
CA GLN A 297 -6.82 6.76 30.72
C GLN A 297 -7.25 7.52 29.46
N GLN A 298 -6.28 8.08 28.74
CA GLN A 298 -6.52 8.77 27.46
C GLN A 298 -7.19 7.86 26.44
N LEU A 299 -6.67 6.64 26.28
CA LEU A 299 -7.22 5.67 25.34
C LEU A 299 -8.65 5.23 25.72
N ARG A 300 -8.93 5.06 27.02
CA ARG A 300 -10.31 4.81 27.49
C ARG A 300 -11.23 5.99 27.21
N ALA A 301 -10.77 7.22 27.41
CA ALA A 301 -11.57 8.42 27.15
C ALA A 301 -11.93 8.55 25.66
N LEU A 302 -10.98 8.24 24.76
CA LEU A 302 -11.23 8.19 23.31
C LEU A 302 -12.27 7.13 22.95
N ALA A 303 -12.12 5.91 23.45
CA ALA A 303 -13.08 4.83 23.21
C ALA A 303 -14.48 5.16 23.78
N GLN A 304 -14.54 5.80 24.95
CA GLN A 304 -15.79 6.23 25.57
C GLN A 304 -16.48 7.35 24.78
N ALA A 305 -15.73 8.30 24.22
CA ALA A 305 -16.28 9.36 23.39
C ALA A 305 -16.93 8.81 22.10
N THR A 306 -16.50 7.65 21.59
CA THR A 306 -17.11 7.01 20.41
C THR A 306 -18.34 6.14 20.70
N GLN A 307 -18.80 6.00 21.95
CA GLN A 307 -19.98 5.19 22.27
C GLN A 307 -21.23 5.56 21.46
N PRO A 308 -21.54 6.85 21.18
CA PRO A 308 -22.66 7.20 20.30
C PRO A 308 -22.57 6.58 18.90
N ALA A 309 -21.35 6.44 18.35
CA ALA A 309 -21.14 5.81 17.06
C ALA A 309 -21.35 4.28 17.09
N LEU A 310 -21.14 3.64 18.24
CA LEU A 310 -21.43 2.22 18.42
C LEU A 310 -22.93 1.96 18.59
N ALA A 311 -23.67 2.86 19.24
CA ALA A 311 -25.10 2.71 19.49
C ALA A 311 -25.91 2.50 18.19
N ALA A 312 -25.51 3.15 17.09
CA ALA A 312 -26.14 2.95 15.79
C ALA A 312 -25.97 1.51 15.27
N LEU A 313 -24.79 0.91 15.45
CA LEU A 313 -24.53 -0.50 15.09
C LEU A 313 -25.30 -1.45 16.02
N GLU A 314 -25.34 -1.16 17.31
CA GLU A 314 -26.04 -1.97 18.32
C GLU A 314 -27.56 -2.01 18.09
N SER A 315 -28.13 -0.94 17.55
CA SER A 315 -29.57 -0.87 17.22
C SER A 315 -29.96 -1.77 16.03
N ASN A 316 -29.01 -2.16 15.18
CA ASN A 316 -29.25 -3.05 14.06
C ASN A 316 -28.90 -4.50 14.45
N PRO A 317 -29.86 -5.44 14.50
CA PRO A 317 -29.62 -6.80 15.01
C PRO A 317 -28.52 -7.59 14.28
N ALA A 318 -28.32 -7.32 12.98
CA ALA A 318 -27.32 -7.99 12.19
C ALA A 318 -25.90 -7.44 12.47
N ALA A 319 -25.75 -6.11 12.53
CA ALA A 319 -24.50 -5.49 12.94
C ALA A 319 -24.15 -5.79 14.41
N ALA A 320 -25.14 -5.74 15.31
CA ALA A 320 -24.97 -6.03 16.74
C ALA A 320 -24.40 -7.43 16.98
N ARG A 321 -24.90 -8.45 16.26
CA ARG A 321 -24.38 -9.82 16.34
C ARG A 321 -22.90 -9.90 15.97
N VAL A 322 -22.48 -9.20 14.91
CA VAL A 322 -21.08 -9.15 14.49
C VAL A 322 -20.23 -8.41 15.52
N LEU A 323 -20.73 -7.28 16.02
CA LEU A 323 -20.09 -6.47 17.05
C LEU A 323 -19.84 -7.26 18.34
N ASP A 324 -20.84 -7.99 18.85
CA ASP A 324 -20.71 -8.80 20.05
C ASP A 324 -19.71 -9.94 19.86
N ALA A 325 -19.70 -10.57 18.68
CA ALA A 325 -18.71 -11.58 18.33
C ALA A 325 -17.30 -11.00 18.20
N MET A 326 -17.15 -9.76 17.71
CA MET A 326 -15.85 -9.06 17.64
C MET A 326 -15.29 -8.78 19.03
N ARG A 327 -16.13 -8.37 19.99
CA ARG A 327 -15.72 -8.02 21.36
C ARG A 327 -15.05 -9.15 22.12
N ILE A 328 -15.35 -10.40 21.77
CA ILE A 328 -14.78 -11.59 22.42
C ILE A 328 -13.57 -12.17 21.66
N LEU A 329 -13.16 -11.57 20.54
CA LEU A 329 -11.98 -12.05 19.80
C LEU A 329 -10.67 -11.78 20.56
N PRO A 330 -9.66 -12.64 20.39
CA PRO A 330 -8.33 -12.38 20.96
C PRO A 330 -7.76 -11.03 20.50
N GLY A 331 -7.43 -10.16 21.46
CA GLY A 331 -6.90 -8.83 21.18
C GLY A 331 -7.94 -7.78 20.79
N ALA A 332 -9.24 -8.04 21.03
CA ALA A 332 -10.27 -7.01 20.94
C ALA A 332 -10.10 -5.93 22.02
N GLY A 333 -10.73 -4.79 21.78
CA GLY A 333 -10.67 -3.60 22.61
C GLY A 333 -9.51 -2.66 22.25
N PRO A 334 -9.51 -1.46 22.83
CA PRO A 334 -8.55 -0.42 22.51
C PRO A 334 -7.17 -0.76 23.07
N GLN A 335 -6.16 -0.73 22.21
CA GLN A 335 -4.76 -0.98 22.59
C GLN A 335 -3.83 0.08 21.99
N PRO A 336 -2.83 0.57 22.76
CA PRO A 336 -1.76 1.36 22.19
C PRO A 336 -0.90 0.47 21.28
N LEU A 337 -0.18 1.11 20.37
CA LEU A 337 0.83 0.48 19.55
C LEU A 337 1.95 -0.05 20.46
N ALA A 338 2.26 -1.34 20.32
CA ALA A 338 3.24 -2.00 21.16
C ALA A 338 4.68 -1.55 20.84
N ALA A 339 5.49 -1.41 21.87
CA ALA A 339 6.93 -1.17 21.77
C ALA A 339 7.68 -2.44 21.30
N PRO A 340 8.90 -2.32 20.73
CA PRO A 340 9.64 -1.08 20.51
C PRO A 340 9.12 -0.30 19.30
N LEU A 341 8.90 1.01 19.51
CA LEU A 341 8.67 1.94 18.41
C LEU A 341 10.01 2.24 17.72
N PRO A 342 10.02 2.60 16.42
CA PRO A 342 11.25 3.06 15.78
C PRO A 342 11.87 4.21 16.58
N ALA A 343 13.20 4.20 16.76
CA ALA A 343 13.91 5.14 17.64
C ALA A 343 13.68 6.62 17.26
N ALA A 344 13.46 6.88 15.97
CA ALA A 344 13.11 8.21 15.46
C ALA A 344 11.73 8.72 15.93
N CYS A 345 10.87 7.86 16.49
CA CYS A 345 9.51 8.21 16.90
C CYS A 345 9.37 8.57 18.39
N THR A 346 10.38 8.30 19.24
CA THR A 346 10.25 8.43 20.71
C THR A 346 10.57 9.85 21.20
N PRO A 347 9.76 10.45 22.11
CA PRO A 347 10.11 11.71 22.74
C PRO A 347 11.41 11.55 23.56
N GLY A 348 12.43 12.33 23.24
CA GLY A 348 13.80 12.15 23.74
C GLY A 348 14.78 11.68 22.66
N GLY A 349 14.28 11.15 21.54
CA GLY A 349 15.00 11.06 20.26
C GLY A 349 15.00 12.42 19.57
N SER A 350 15.57 13.41 20.27
CA SER A 350 16.01 14.72 19.78
C SER A 350 15.26 15.33 18.58
N GLU A 351 14.40 16.30 18.88
CA GLU A 351 14.24 17.51 18.04
C GLU A 351 15.59 18.12 17.61
N ASP A 352 16.68 17.79 18.33
CA ASP A 352 18.08 18.15 18.05
C ASP A 352 18.83 17.27 17.01
N GLN A 353 18.29 16.16 16.49
CA GLN A 353 18.98 15.36 15.43
C GLN A 353 18.33 15.42 14.06
N ALA A 354 17.04 15.78 13.95
CA ALA A 354 16.48 16.15 12.65
C ALA A 354 17.13 17.44 12.09
N ALA A 355 17.73 18.26 12.98
CA ALA A 355 18.53 19.42 12.61
C ALA A 355 20.04 19.12 12.41
N ARG A 356 20.50 17.86 12.54
CA ARG A 356 21.94 17.50 12.38
C ARG A 356 22.19 16.07 11.92
N SER A 357 21.44 15.52 10.95
CA SER A 357 21.97 14.36 10.24
C SER A 357 23.14 14.84 9.39
N ALA A 358 24.37 14.71 9.90
CA ALA A 358 25.56 14.84 9.07
C ALA A 358 25.35 13.95 7.85
N PHE A 359 25.52 14.54 6.66
CA PHE A 359 25.39 13.80 5.41
C PHE A 359 26.23 12.53 5.47
N PRO A 360 25.68 11.36 5.14
CA PRO A 360 26.32 10.08 5.37
C PRO A 360 27.49 9.90 4.39
N GLU A 361 28.66 10.39 4.76
CA GLU A 361 29.88 10.22 3.96
C GLU A 361 30.19 8.74 3.71
N GLY A 362 30.79 8.45 2.55
CA GLY A 362 31.14 7.10 2.13
C GLY A 362 31.18 6.93 0.62
N VAL A 363 31.35 5.69 0.19
CA VAL A 363 31.39 5.33 -1.23
C VAL A 363 30.05 4.72 -1.61
N TYR A 364 29.43 5.26 -2.65
CA TYR A 364 28.09 4.92 -3.11
C TYR A 364 28.11 4.45 -4.55
N VAL A 365 27.28 3.46 -4.87
CA VAL A 365 27.13 2.92 -6.21
C VAL A 365 25.68 3.07 -6.66
N ALA A 366 25.47 3.74 -7.79
CA ALA A 366 24.20 3.81 -8.51
C ALA A 366 24.35 3.11 -9.88
N LYS A 367 23.35 2.33 -10.25
CA LYS A 367 23.30 1.63 -11.53
C LYS A 367 22.14 2.18 -12.34
N VAL A 368 22.40 2.61 -13.58
CA VAL A 368 21.40 3.12 -14.49
C VAL A 368 21.46 2.30 -15.77
N THR A 369 20.31 1.80 -16.23
CA THR A 369 20.22 1.04 -17.48
C THR A 369 20.12 1.97 -18.68
N ALA A 370 20.59 1.50 -19.84
CA ALA A 370 20.44 2.24 -21.10
C ALA A 370 18.97 2.56 -21.43
N ALA A 371 18.05 1.67 -21.04
CA ALA A 371 16.62 1.88 -21.21
C ALA A 371 16.09 3.06 -20.37
N GLN A 372 16.60 3.22 -19.13
CA GLN A 372 16.21 4.34 -18.26
C GLN A 372 16.72 5.68 -18.81
N PHE A 373 17.94 5.74 -19.35
CA PHE A 373 18.46 6.94 -20.01
C PHE A 373 17.65 7.30 -21.26
N ARG A 374 17.34 6.33 -22.12
CA ARG A 374 16.49 6.53 -23.30
C ARG A 374 15.10 7.03 -22.94
N ALA A 375 14.48 6.46 -21.91
CA ALA A 375 13.16 6.86 -21.45
C ALA A 375 13.11 8.31 -20.96
N ALA A 376 14.24 8.86 -20.49
CA ALA A 376 14.36 10.24 -20.04
C ALA A 376 14.85 11.22 -21.12
N GLY A 377 15.04 10.75 -22.36
CA GLY A 377 15.53 11.59 -23.45
C GLY A 377 17.02 11.94 -23.34
N ALA A 378 17.84 11.09 -22.71
CA ALA A 378 19.30 11.25 -22.60
C ALA A 378 20.08 10.19 -23.43
N PRO A 379 19.90 10.08 -24.77
CA PRO A 379 20.39 8.94 -25.55
C PRO A 379 21.89 8.95 -25.90
N VAL A 380 22.64 10.03 -25.65
CA VAL A 380 24.09 10.11 -25.92
C VAL A 380 24.75 10.86 -24.76
N PRO A 381 25.80 10.34 -24.09
CA PRO A 381 26.60 9.15 -24.39
C PRO A 381 26.13 7.83 -23.73
N TYR A 382 24.88 7.74 -23.24
CA TYR A 382 24.42 6.63 -22.37
C TYR A 382 23.61 5.53 -23.09
N ASP A 383 24.19 4.88 -24.09
CA ASP A 383 23.53 3.81 -24.85
C ASP A 383 23.67 2.40 -24.24
N GLU A 384 24.46 2.27 -23.16
CA GLU A 384 24.67 1.05 -22.38
C GLU A 384 24.44 1.21 -20.87
N ASP A 385 24.34 0.08 -20.16
CA ASP A 385 24.13 0.08 -18.71
C ASP A 385 25.36 0.65 -18.00
N THR A 386 25.15 1.70 -17.22
CA THR A 386 26.21 2.51 -16.63
C THR A 386 26.19 2.42 -15.11
N VAL A 387 27.37 2.30 -14.50
CA VAL A 387 27.57 2.28 -13.05
C VAL A 387 28.32 3.54 -12.63
N PHE A 388 27.70 4.30 -11.73
CA PHE A 388 28.28 5.49 -11.11
C PHE A 388 28.75 5.13 -9.71
N THR A 389 30.03 5.34 -9.44
CA THR A 389 30.60 5.18 -8.10
C THR A 389 31.04 6.54 -7.57
N THR A 390 30.34 7.06 -6.57
CA THR A 390 30.64 8.38 -5.99
C THR A 390 31.10 8.26 -4.56
N THR A 391 32.22 8.90 -4.27
CA THR A 391 32.76 9.04 -2.92
C THR A 391 32.43 10.42 -2.40
N PHE A 392 31.79 10.49 -1.24
CA PHE A 392 31.62 11.72 -0.48
C PHE A 392 32.47 11.68 0.77
N ARG A 393 33.35 12.67 0.94
CA ARG A 393 34.24 12.74 2.10
C ARG A 393 34.71 14.17 2.38
N ARG A 394 34.54 14.61 3.62
CA ARG A 394 34.97 15.91 4.16
C ARG A 394 34.60 17.10 3.25
N GLY A 395 33.33 17.19 2.85
CA GLY A 395 32.85 18.27 1.97
C GLY A 395 33.36 18.21 0.53
N ARG A 396 34.02 17.12 0.11
CA ARG A 396 34.44 16.87 -1.27
C ARG A 396 33.79 15.63 -1.82
N TRP A 397 33.56 15.64 -3.13
CA TRP A 397 33.04 14.47 -3.84
C TRP A 397 33.90 14.15 -5.07
N THR A 398 33.96 12.86 -5.38
CA THR A 398 34.58 12.35 -6.61
C THR A 398 33.69 11.25 -7.18
N GLN A 399 33.59 11.16 -8.50
CA GLN A 399 32.82 10.14 -9.17
C GLN A 399 33.68 9.42 -10.21
N THR A 400 33.45 8.12 -10.35
CA THR A 400 33.94 7.32 -11.47
C THR A 400 32.78 6.65 -12.18
N VAL A 401 32.87 6.48 -13.50
CA VAL A 401 31.79 6.00 -14.35
C VAL A 401 32.26 4.78 -15.13
N THR A 402 31.51 3.70 -15.08
CA THR A 402 31.84 2.47 -15.82
C THR A 402 30.66 2.05 -16.71
N PRO A 403 30.85 1.91 -18.03
CA PRO A 403 32.08 2.18 -18.79
C PRO A 403 32.42 3.68 -18.88
N THR A 404 33.68 4.00 -19.14
CA THR A 404 34.15 5.39 -19.26
C THR A 404 33.51 6.05 -20.48
N LEU A 405 32.88 7.21 -20.29
CA LEU A 405 32.12 7.90 -21.33
C LEU A 405 32.98 8.97 -22.03
N PRO A 406 32.97 9.06 -23.37
CA PRO A 406 33.93 9.85 -24.15
C PRO A 406 33.78 11.37 -24.01
N ASP A 407 32.58 11.88 -23.68
CA ASP A 407 32.29 13.32 -23.55
C ASP A 407 32.09 13.77 -22.10
N GLN A 408 32.55 12.97 -21.12
CA GLN A 408 32.46 13.31 -19.69
C GLN A 408 33.83 13.52 -19.07
N CYS A 409 33.82 14.04 -17.85
CA CYS A 409 34.98 13.99 -16.98
C CYS A 409 35.51 12.54 -16.86
N ALA A 410 36.82 12.36 -16.90
CA ALA A 410 37.45 11.05 -17.05
C ALA A 410 37.87 10.44 -15.71
N ASP A 411 37.74 9.11 -15.59
CA ASP A 411 38.23 8.34 -14.43
C ASP A 411 39.75 8.48 -14.24
N VAL A 412 40.48 8.63 -15.35
CA VAL A 412 41.90 8.99 -15.41
C VAL A 412 42.01 10.36 -16.07
N PRO A 413 42.31 11.44 -15.32
CA PRO A 413 42.28 12.79 -15.84
C PRO A 413 43.29 13.01 -16.98
N THR A 414 42.86 13.69 -18.03
CA THR A 414 43.73 14.22 -19.09
C THR A 414 43.60 15.75 -19.15
N PRO A 415 44.53 16.47 -19.79
CA PRO A 415 44.38 17.92 -19.98
C PRO A 415 43.08 18.33 -20.70
N SER A 416 42.47 17.42 -21.47
CA SER A 416 41.20 17.62 -22.19
C SER A 416 39.97 17.03 -21.48
N HIS A 417 40.14 16.16 -20.48
CA HIS A 417 39.03 15.57 -19.71
C HIS A 417 39.40 15.55 -18.21
N PRO A 418 38.97 16.54 -17.42
CA PRO A 418 39.27 16.61 -15.99
C PRO A 418 38.55 15.52 -15.18
N ALA A 419 38.92 15.33 -13.91
CA ALA A 419 38.26 14.36 -13.03
C ALA A 419 36.83 14.79 -12.67
N CYS A 420 35.91 13.83 -12.52
CA CYS A 420 34.56 14.12 -12.01
C CYS A 420 34.63 14.39 -10.52
N SER A 421 34.79 15.65 -10.12
CA SER A 421 34.97 16.00 -8.72
C SER A 421 34.55 17.42 -8.40
N GLY A 422 34.40 17.68 -7.10
CA GLY A 422 34.23 19.03 -6.61
C GLY A 422 33.96 19.06 -5.11
N SER A 423 33.34 20.14 -4.67
CA SER A 423 32.92 20.34 -3.30
C SER A 423 31.42 20.09 -3.15
N TYR A 424 30.98 19.81 -1.94
CA TYR A 424 29.56 19.74 -1.62
C TYR A 424 29.27 20.45 -0.30
N HIS A 425 28.06 21.01 -0.22
CA HIS A 425 27.53 21.66 0.98
C HIS A 425 26.25 20.98 1.42
N VAL A 426 26.03 20.92 2.72
CA VAL A 426 24.87 20.28 3.33
C VAL A 426 24.18 21.30 4.23
N ASP A 427 22.90 21.53 3.97
CA ASP A 427 22.03 22.34 4.82
C ASP A 427 20.75 21.55 5.11
N GLY A 428 20.61 21.08 6.34
CA GLY A 428 19.55 20.13 6.72
C GLY A 428 19.59 18.85 5.86
N ASN A 429 18.51 18.60 5.12
CA ASN A 429 18.39 17.48 4.17
C ASN A 429 18.74 17.87 2.73
N ARG A 430 19.27 19.07 2.48
CA ARG A 430 19.67 19.54 1.15
C ARG A 430 21.17 19.34 0.97
N LEU A 431 21.55 18.67 -0.11
CA LEU A 431 22.91 18.53 -0.60
C LEU A 431 23.06 19.42 -1.85
N THR A 432 24.05 20.30 -1.85
CA THR A 432 24.45 21.08 -3.03
C THR A 432 25.79 20.58 -3.52
N LEU A 433 25.87 20.07 -4.76
CA LEU A 433 27.11 19.70 -5.42
C LEU A 433 27.64 20.88 -6.23
N VAL A 434 28.90 21.23 -6.00
CA VAL A 434 29.63 22.25 -6.76
C VAL A 434 30.70 21.53 -7.57
N TRP A 435 30.68 21.70 -8.89
CA TRP A 435 31.64 21.09 -9.80
C TRP A 435 32.96 21.89 -9.81
N GLU A 436 34.11 21.21 -9.73
CA GLU A 436 35.45 21.83 -9.80
C GLU A 436 36.31 21.12 -10.87
N PRO A 437 36.67 21.81 -11.96
CA PRO A 437 38.09 21.83 -12.37
C PRO A 437 38.63 23.25 -12.62
N PRO A 438 39.97 23.44 -12.66
CA PRO A 438 40.56 24.73 -13.02
C PRO A 438 40.45 24.96 -14.54
N THR A 439 39.41 25.68 -14.97
CA THR A 439 39.26 26.46 -16.23
C THR A 439 39.19 25.76 -17.62
N PRO A 440 38.55 26.40 -18.64
CA PRO A 440 37.72 27.61 -18.58
C PRO A 440 36.19 27.33 -18.60
N PRO A 441 35.38 28.31 -18.18
CA PRO A 441 33.90 28.24 -18.08
C PRO A 441 33.16 28.03 -19.41
N PRO A 442 31.84 27.72 -19.35
CA PRO A 442 31.00 27.67 -18.15
C PRO A 442 31.10 26.33 -17.40
N LEU A 443 31.30 26.41 -16.08
CA LEU A 443 31.10 25.27 -15.19
C LEU A 443 29.61 24.92 -15.14
N PRO A 444 29.24 23.64 -14.92
CA PRO A 444 27.88 23.28 -14.59
C PRO A 444 27.38 24.09 -13.40
N ALA A 445 26.11 24.52 -13.44
CA ALA A 445 25.50 25.18 -12.30
C ALA A 445 25.54 24.23 -11.08
N PRO A 446 25.67 24.76 -9.84
CA PRO A 446 25.55 23.94 -8.65
C PRO A 446 24.24 23.18 -8.66
N GLU A 447 24.31 21.88 -8.37
CA GLU A 447 23.15 21.00 -8.37
C GLU A 447 22.65 20.85 -6.96
N THR A 448 21.39 21.19 -6.71
CA THR A 448 20.78 21.02 -5.39
C THR A 448 19.80 19.85 -5.40
N MET A 449 19.91 18.98 -4.41
CA MET A 449 19.05 17.83 -4.22
C MET A 449 18.69 17.66 -2.75
N GLU A 450 17.48 17.22 -2.48
CA GLU A 450 17.13 16.71 -1.15
C GLU A 450 17.63 15.27 -1.05
N PHE A 451 18.18 14.88 0.09
CA PHE A 451 18.69 13.54 0.31
C PHE A 451 18.02 12.86 1.51
N SER A 452 17.86 11.55 1.41
CA SER A 452 17.51 10.68 2.52
C SER A 452 18.43 9.47 2.53
N TYR A 453 18.75 8.96 3.71
CA TYR A 453 19.61 7.79 3.86
C TYR A 453 19.00 6.78 4.81
N PHE A 454 18.84 5.55 4.33
CA PHE A 454 18.28 4.46 5.11
C PHE A 454 18.86 3.12 4.66
N ASP A 455 19.25 2.28 5.62
CA ASP A 455 19.74 0.92 5.41
C ASP A 455 20.82 0.80 4.32
N GLY A 456 21.83 1.66 4.41
CA GLY A 456 22.92 1.68 3.43
C GLY A 456 22.54 2.27 2.08
N VAL A 457 21.34 2.82 1.89
CA VAL A 457 20.90 3.40 0.62
C VAL A 457 20.67 4.90 0.76
N LEU A 458 21.43 5.69 0.01
CA LEU A 458 21.24 7.12 -0.20
C LEU A 458 20.27 7.32 -1.37
N ARG A 459 19.27 8.18 -1.19
CA ARG A 459 18.29 8.54 -2.22
C ARG A 459 18.30 10.04 -2.38
N PHE A 460 18.23 10.50 -3.62
CA PHE A 460 18.16 11.90 -3.95
C PHE A 460 16.85 12.25 -4.64
N GLU A 461 16.30 13.40 -4.27
CA GLU A 461 15.22 14.07 -4.99
C GLU A 461 15.80 15.35 -5.61
N PRO A 462 15.96 15.40 -6.95
CA PRO A 462 16.52 16.58 -7.61
C PRO A 462 15.64 17.81 -7.39
N ALA A 463 16.19 18.88 -6.81
CA ALA A 463 15.50 20.15 -6.60
C ALA A 463 15.87 21.16 -7.70
N ASP A 464 17.18 21.46 -7.81
CA ASP A 464 17.75 22.38 -8.80
C ASP A 464 18.81 21.65 -9.63
N VAL A 465 18.36 20.74 -10.49
CA VAL A 465 19.21 19.95 -11.40
C VAL A 465 18.69 20.15 -12.82
N THR A 466 19.47 20.76 -13.70
CA THR A 466 19.00 21.15 -15.05
C THR A 466 19.13 20.02 -16.08
N GLY A 467 20.05 19.08 -15.87
CA GLY A 467 20.35 18.01 -16.82
C GLY A 467 19.42 16.80 -16.68
N ALA A 468 18.89 16.32 -17.81
CA ALA A 468 17.94 15.21 -17.84
C ALA A 468 18.62 13.86 -17.48
N GLY A 469 19.88 13.67 -17.89
CA GLY A 469 20.66 12.48 -17.54
C GLY A 469 20.95 12.41 -16.03
N GLU A 470 21.35 13.54 -15.47
CA GLU A 470 21.68 13.72 -14.05
C GLU A 470 20.47 13.43 -13.17
N ARG A 471 19.27 13.89 -13.55
CA ARG A 471 18.03 13.55 -12.85
C ARG A 471 17.74 12.05 -12.83
N VAL A 472 18.06 11.32 -13.90
CA VAL A 472 17.87 9.85 -13.96
C VAL A 472 18.84 9.15 -13.03
N ILE A 473 20.10 9.59 -13.01
CA ILE A 473 21.15 9.04 -12.15
C ILE A 473 20.80 9.27 -10.67
N LEU A 474 20.45 10.51 -10.30
CA LEU A 474 20.09 10.89 -8.94
C LEU A 474 18.87 10.14 -8.40
N ARG A 475 17.90 9.81 -9.26
CA ARG A 475 16.69 9.04 -8.90
C ARG A 475 16.94 7.55 -8.67
N GLN A 476 18.12 7.03 -9.00
CA GLN A 476 18.46 5.65 -8.65
C GLN A 476 18.73 5.49 -7.16
N PRO A 477 18.57 4.29 -6.59
CA PRO A 477 19.07 4.01 -5.25
C PRO A 477 20.61 3.97 -5.25
N TRP A 478 21.25 4.83 -4.46
CA TRP A 478 22.70 4.87 -4.29
C TRP A 478 23.09 4.00 -3.11
N ARG A 479 23.65 2.82 -3.38
CA ARG A 479 23.99 1.84 -2.32
C ARG A 479 25.39 2.08 -1.80
N LYS A 480 25.53 2.25 -0.48
CA LYS A 480 26.79 2.40 0.21
C LYS A 480 27.57 1.09 0.15
N VAL A 481 28.80 1.15 -0.35
CA VAL A 481 29.70 0.00 -0.48
C VAL A 481 30.90 0.08 0.45
N ARG A 482 31.27 1.29 0.92
CA ARG A 482 32.32 1.52 1.92
C ARG A 482 32.01 2.74 2.79
#